data_AF-A0A250FWI5-F1
#
_entry.id   AF-A0A250FWI5-F1
#
_cell.length_a   1.000
_cell.length_b   1.000
_cell.length_c   1.000
_cell.angle_alpha   90.00
_cell.angle_beta   90.00
_cell.angle_gamma   90.00
#
_symmetry.space_group_name_H-M   'P 1'
#
loop_
_entity.id
_entity.type
_entity.pdbx_description
1 polymer ?
#
loop_
_entity_poly.entity_id
_entity_poly.type
_entity_poly.pdbx_seq_one_letter_code
_entity_poly.pdbx_strand_id
1 'polypeptide(L)'
;MKIFERDFILKDWNAVCVGLGKGWITIEQVIIFCKEGKILCSDDQLADAYVLADSYSEEALNEFVQNMGVDAENVNIEEDCYLFWAVAFLMDIIASDDSKMSKLDKVSFLYMDFNYPQSWSDFIYYMPVREGAPSGIDALYNNMITYTENSIKHLLDRGILLKNLILQ
;
A
#
# COMPACT_ATOMS: atom_id res chain seq x y z
N MET A 1 -4.75 -5.71 -7.46
CA MET A 1 -3.47 -5.24 -6.90
C MET A 1 -2.53 -6.42 -6.78
N LYS A 2 -1.33 -6.28 -7.34
CA LYS A 2 -0.31 -7.33 -7.48
C LYS A 2 0.17 -7.86 -6.14
N ILE A 3 0.12 -7.05 -5.08
CA ILE A 3 0.45 -7.51 -3.73
C ILE A 3 -0.41 -8.71 -3.31
N PHE A 4 -1.71 -8.68 -3.61
CA PHE A 4 -2.64 -9.76 -3.29
C PHE A 4 -2.65 -10.91 -4.30
N GLU A 5 -1.96 -10.77 -5.43
CA GLU A 5 -1.74 -11.87 -6.40
C GLU A 5 -0.50 -12.72 -6.06
N ARG A 6 0.37 -12.23 -5.14
CA ARG A 6 1.60 -12.90 -4.74
C ARG A 6 1.51 -13.59 -3.37
N ASP A 7 0.34 -14.13 -3.05
CA ASP A 7 0.09 -14.87 -1.80
C ASP A 7 0.32 -14.03 -0.53
N PHE A 8 0.23 -12.70 -0.59
CA PHE A 8 0.22 -11.87 0.61
C PHE A 8 -1.20 -11.64 1.10
N ILE A 9 -1.37 -11.68 2.42
CA ILE A 9 -2.60 -11.37 3.11
C ILE A 9 -2.34 -10.12 3.95
N LEU A 10 -3.13 -9.08 3.76
CA LEU A 10 -3.11 -7.92 4.65
C LEU A 10 -3.81 -8.30 5.95
N LYS A 11 -3.06 -8.29 7.06
CA LYS A 11 -3.58 -8.64 8.39
C LYS A 11 -4.07 -7.42 9.15
N ASP A 12 -3.40 -6.28 8.96
CA ASP A 12 -3.69 -5.08 9.74
C ASP A 12 -4.88 -4.32 9.16
N TRP A 13 -5.97 -4.27 9.93
CA TRP A 13 -7.16 -3.54 9.55
C TRP A 13 -6.96 -2.02 9.58
N ASN A 14 -5.99 -1.50 10.34
CA ASN A 14 -5.65 -0.08 10.30
C ASN A 14 -5.19 0.35 8.91
N ALA A 15 -4.45 -0.52 8.21
CA ALA A 15 -4.04 -0.26 6.84
C ALA A 15 -5.26 -0.20 5.90
N VAL A 16 -6.27 -1.03 6.13
CA VAL A 16 -7.55 -0.96 5.39
C VAL A 16 -8.22 0.39 5.61
N CYS A 17 -8.35 0.82 6.86
CA CYS A 17 -8.95 2.11 7.23
C CYS A 17 -8.18 3.30 6.64
N VAL A 18 -6.84 3.28 6.67
CA VAL A 18 -6.00 4.30 6.02
C VAL A 18 -6.26 4.34 4.52
N GLY A 19 -6.32 3.18 3.87
CA GLY A 19 -6.59 3.09 2.43
C GLY A 19 -7.95 3.66 2.05
N LEU A 20 -8.98 3.33 2.82
CA LEU A 20 -10.33 3.86 2.65
C LEU A 20 -10.36 5.38 2.86
N GLY A 21 -9.77 5.88 3.95
CA GLY A 21 -9.72 7.31 4.26
C GLY A 21 -8.93 8.14 3.24
N LYS A 22 -7.99 7.53 2.52
CA LYS A 22 -7.26 8.17 1.41
C LYS A 22 -7.89 7.96 0.03
N GLY A 23 -8.95 7.15 -0.06
CA GLY A 23 -9.56 6.77 -1.34
C GLY A 23 -8.67 5.87 -2.22
N TRP A 24 -7.67 5.21 -1.63
CA TRP A 24 -6.77 4.27 -2.33
C TRP A 24 -7.40 2.91 -2.59
N ILE A 25 -8.43 2.56 -1.81
CA ILE A 25 -9.27 1.38 -1.98
C ILE A 25 -10.73 1.78 -1.69
N THR A 26 -11.69 1.12 -2.33
CA THR A 26 -13.12 1.31 -2.05
C THR A 26 -13.65 0.26 -1.08
N ILE A 27 -14.80 0.52 -0.46
CA ILE A 27 -15.42 -0.43 0.47
C ILE A 27 -15.82 -1.75 -0.22
N GLU A 28 -16.23 -1.69 -1.49
CA GLU A 28 -16.55 -2.87 -2.29
C GLU A 28 -15.31 -3.73 -2.53
N GLN A 29 -14.16 -3.10 -2.79
CA GLN A 29 -12.89 -3.81 -2.94
C GLN A 29 -12.47 -4.46 -1.62
N VAL A 30 -12.67 -3.79 -0.47
CA VAL A 30 -12.43 -4.37 0.86
C VAL A 30 -13.28 -5.63 1.07
N ILE A 31 -14.58 -5.56 0.79
CA ILE A 31 -15.49 -6.72 0.91
C ILE A 31 -15.03 -7.88 0.02
N ILE A 32 -14.64 -7.61 -1.23
CA ILE A 32 -14.14 -8.64 -2.16
C ILE A 32 -12.86 -9.26 -1.62
N PHE A 33 -11.88 -8.44 -1.21
CA PHE A 33 -10.60 -8.94 -0.71
C PHE A 33 -10.72 -9.71 0.62
N CYS A 34 -11.67 -9.33 1.48
CA CYS A 34 -12.06 -10.10 2.66
C CYS A 34 -12.55 -11.50 2.28
N LYS A 35 -13.52 -11.60 1.36
CA LYS A 35 -14.08 -12.89 0.89
C LYS A 35 -13.03 -13.79 0.23
N GLU A 36 -12.08 -13.18 -0.46
CA GLU A 36 -10.99 -13.88 -1.13
C GLU A 36 -9.83 -14.25 -0.19
N GLY A 37 -9.92 -13.91 1.10
CA GLY A 37 -8.87 -14.16 2.09
C GLY A 37 -7.60 -13.34 1.87
N LYS A 38 -7.67 -12.26 1.10
CA LYS A 38 -6.57 -11.32 0.81
C LYS A 38 -6.43 -10.24 1.89
N ILE A 39 -7.53 -9.93 2.57
CA ILE A 39 -7.55 -9.14 3.79
C ILE A 39 -8.09 -10.04 4.90
N LEU A 40 -7.37 -10.15 6.01
CA LEU A 40 -7.87 -10.84 7.19
C LEU A 40 -8.88 -9.93 7.90
N CYS A 41 -10.12 -10.40 8.01
CA CYS A 41 -11.18 -9.68 8.69
C CYS A 41 -12.02 -10.63 9.54
N SER A 42 -12.52 -10.12 10.67
CA SER A 42 -13.54 -10.80 11.47
C SER A 42 -14.91 -10.70 10.80
N ASP A 43 -15.85 -11.55 11.23
CA ASP A 43 -17.24 -11.49 10.77
C ASP A 43 -17.87 -10.11 11.06
N ASP A 44 -17.55 -9.51 12.21
CA ASP A 44 -18.03 -8.17 12.59
C ASP A 44 -17.47 -7.10 11.63
N GLN A 45 -16.16 -7.12 11.34
CA GLN A 45 -15.54 -6.17 10.41
C GLN A 45 -16.13 -6.27 8.99
N LEU A 46 -16.40 -7.51 8.54
CA LEU A 46 -17.03 -7.74 7.26
C LEU A 46 -18.49 -7.26 7.25
N ALA A 47 -19.24 -7.48 8.34
CA ALA A 47 -20.61 -7.00 8.49
C ALA A 47 -20.67 -5.47 8.47
N ASP A 48 -19.79 -4.79 9.21
CA ASP A 48 -19.72 -3.32 9.21
C ASP A 48 -19.38 -2.76 7.82
N ALA A 49 -18.48 -3.43 7.08
CA ALA A 49 -18.16 -3.05 5.71
C ALA A 49 -19.36 -3.15 4.77
N TYR A 50 -20.22 -4.17 4.92
CA TYR A 50 -21.47 -4.27 4.16
C TYR A 50 -22.46 -3.16 4.51
N VAL A 51 -22.62 -2.86 5.80
CA VAL A 51 -23.50 -1.77 6.25
C VAL A 51 -23.04 -0.45 5.63
N LEU A 52 -21.72 -0.17 5.69
CA LEU A 52 -21.15 1.03 5.09
C LEU A 52 -21.36 1.08 3.57
N ALA A 53 -21.24 -0.05 2.87
CA ALA A 53 -21.49 -0.11 1.42
C ALA A 53 -22.96 0.20 1.06
N ASP A 54 -23.92 -0.30 1.85
CA ASP A 54 -25.35 -0.11 1.61
C ASP A 54 -25.82 1.33 1.92
N SER A 55 -25.20 1.99 2.89
CA SER A 55 -25.54 3.36 3.31
C SER A 55 -24.44 4.38 3.03
N TYR A 56 -23.67 4.18 1.95
CA TYR A 56 -22.47 4.95 1.70
C TYR A 56 -22.72 6.47 1.68
N SER A 57 -22.04 7.19 2.56
CA SER A 57 -21.86 8.64 2.54
C SER A 57 -20.45 8.97 3.01
N GLU A 58 -19.94 10.16 2.67
CA GLU A 58 -18.63 10.59 3.15
C GLU A 58 -18.60 10.69 4.69
N GLU A 59 -19.70 11.12 5.32
CA GLU A 59 -19.83 11.14 6.77
C GLU A 59 -19.79 9.73 7.38
N ALA A 60 -20.51 8.77 6.79
CA ALA A 60 -20.51 7.38 7.25
C ALA A 60 -19.13 6.74 7.10
N LEU A 61 -18.41 7.03 6.02
CA LEU A 61 -17.04 6.56 5.81
C LEU A 61 -16.08 7.15 6.85
N ASN A 62 -16.20 8.45 7.12
CA ASN A 62 -15.39 9.13 8.12
C ASN A 62 -15.65 8.57 9.53
N GLU A 63 -16.92 8.36 9.88
CA GLU A 63 -17.31 7.73 11.14
C GLU A 63 -16.76 6.30 11.25
N PHE A 64 -16.87 5.50 10.18
CA PHE A 64 -16.33 4.14 10.13
C PHE A 64 -14.81 4.11 10.36
N VAL A 65 -14.06 4.99 9.69
CA VAL A 65 -12.59 5.08 9.84
C VAL A 65 -12.20 5.59 11.24
N GLN A 66 -12.95 6.54 11.81
CA GLN A 66 -12.70 7.08 13.15
C GLN A 66 -13.02 6.08 14.26
N ASN A 67 -14.16 5.37 14.16
CA ASN A 67 -14.61 4.40 15.16
C ASN A 67 -13.69 3.19 15.25
N MET A 68 -12.98 2.87 14.18
CA MET A 68 -11.96 1.81 14.18
C MET A 68 -10.70 2.17 14.97
N GLY A 69 -10.58 3.40 15.46
CA GLY A 69 -9.51 3.78 16.36
C GLY A 69 -8.14 3.58 15.71
N VAL A 70 -7.98 4.02 14.45
CA VAL A 70 -6.63 4.23 13.90
C VAL A 70 -5.93 5.11 14.91
N ASP A 71 -5.06 4.47 15.68
CA ASP A 71 -4.51 5.00 16.92
C ASP A 71 -3.55 6.12 16.50
N ALA A 72 -4.10 7.32 16.29
CA ALA A 72 -3.38 8.47 15.74
C ALA A 72 -2.18 8.89 16.62
N GLU A 73 -2.12 8.37 17.85
CA GLU A 73 -1.00 8.53 18.78
C GLU A 73 0.15 7.54 18.50
N ASN A 74 -0.06 6.45 17.75
CA ASN A 74 0.95 5.47 17.39
C ASN A 74 1.48 5.71 15.97
N VAL A 75 2.32 6.75 15.86
CA VAL A 75 2.96 7.21 14.61
C VAL A 75 3.58 6.07 13.78
N ASN A 76 4.14 5.03 14.42
CA ASN A 76 4.74 3.90 13.72
C ASN A 76 3.71 3.02 12.98
N ILE A 77 2.49 2.89 13.50
CA ILE A 77 1.42 2.14 12.83
C ILE A 77 0.95 2.92 11.60
N GLU A 78 0.83 4.25 11.72
CA GLU A 78 0.47 5.08 10.57
C GLU A 78 1.53 4.98 9.46
N GLU A 79 2.82 5.10 9.78
CA GLU A 79 3.89 4.96 8.78
C GLU A 79 3.89 3.59 8.08
N ASP A 80 3.72 2.50 8.83
CA ASP A 80 3.66 1.13 8.28
C ASP A 80 2.40 0.91 7.41
N CYS A 81 1.26 1.51 7.77
CA CYS A 81 0.03 1.47 6.99
C CYS A 81 0.17 2.21 5.65
N TYR A 82 0.78 3.41 5.66
CA TYR A 82 1.09 4.14 4.43
C TYR A 82 2.09 3.38 3.58
N LEU A 83 3.12 2.78 4.20
CA LEU A 83 4.13 1.97 3.51
C LEU A 83 3.50 0.78 2.78
N PHE A 84 2.50 0.11 3.38
CA PHE A 84 1.77 -0.95 2.71
C PHE A 84 1.15 -0.48 1.38
N TRP A 85 0.44 0.64 1.38
CA TRP A 85 -0.19 1.15 0.16
C TRP A 85 0.83 1.61 -0.88
N ALA A 86 1.87 2.32 -0.43
CA ALA A 86 3.02 2.67 -1.27
C ALA A 86 3.58 1.45 -2.00
N VAL A 87 3.88 0.38 -1.26
CA VAL A 87 4.38 -0.88 -1.83
C VAL A 87 3.37 -1.51 -2.78
N ALA A 88 2.08 -1.52 -2.42
CA ALA A 88 1.05 -2.12 -3.26
C ALA A 88 0.95 -1.45 -4.64
N PHE A 89 1.01 -0.11 -4.68
CA PHE A 89 1.05 0.65 -5.94
C PHE A 89 2.37 0.48 -6.69
N LEU A 90 3.52 0.49 -6.00
CA LEU A 90 4.82 0.23 -6.61
C LEU A 90 4.88 -1.15 -7.26
N MET A 91 4.29 -2.17 -6.64
CA MET A 91 4.20 -3.52 -7.21
C MET A 91 3.35 -3.56 -8.48
N ASP A 92 2.23 -2.82 -8.52
CA ASP A 92 1.41 -2.68 -9.74
C ASP A 92 2.20 -2.02 -10.87
N ILE A 93 2.96 -0.95 -10.56
CA ILE A 93 3.84 -0.27 -11.53
C ILE A 93 4.96 -1.21 -12.00
N ILE A 94 5.62 -1.93 -11.09
CA ILE A 94 6.72 -2.86 -11.42
C ILE A 94 6.22 -3.96 -12.36
N ALA A 95 5.03 -4.48 -12.11
CA ALA A 95 4.47 -5.60 -12.86
C ALA A 95 3.83 -5.22 -14.20
N SER A 96 3.67 -3.93 -14.52
CA SER A 96 3.12 -3.52 -15.81
C SER A 96 4.07 -3.83 -16.96
N ASP A 97 3.56 -3.88 -18.19
CA ASP A 97 4.39 -4.08 -19.40
C ASP A 97 5.07 -2.79 -19.90
N ASP A 98 4.99 -1.72 -19.12
CA ASP A 98 5.54 -0.42 -19.51
C ASP A 98 7.09 -0.44 -19.54
N SER A 99 7.65 0.48 -20.32
CA SER A 99 9.10 0.74 -20.28
C SER A 99 9.54 1.23 -18.89
N LYS A 100 10.79 0.99 -18.51
CA LYS A 100 11.35 1.46 -17.23
C LYS A 100 11.16 2.98 -17.03
N MET A 101 11.35 3.76 -18.09
CA MET A 101 11.12 5.21 -18.04
C MET A 101 9.66 5.55 -17.73
N SER A 102 8.70 4.91 -18.40
CA SER A 102 7.28 5.15 -18.14
C SER A 102 6.86 4.69 -16.73
N LYS A 103 7.48 3.63 -16.19
CA LYS A 103 7.29 3.22 -14.79
C LYS A 103 7.79 4.27 -13.81
N LEU A 104 8.99 4.81 -14.02
CA LEU A 104 9.56 5.88 -13.18
C LEU A 104 8.75 7.19 -13.26
N ASP A 105 8.15 7.47 -14.42
CA ASP A 105 7.22 8.59 -14.58
C ASP A 105 5.93 8.38 -13.75
N LYS A 106 5.34 7.18 -13.79
CA LYS A 106 4.19 6.83 -12.91
C LYS A 106 4.52 6.97 -11.42
N VAL A 107 5.71 6.56 -11.00
CA VAL A 107 6.18 6.73 -9.62
C VAL A 107 6.27 8.21 -9.24
N SER A 108 6.56 9.10 -10.18
CA SER A 108 6.67 10.53 -9.92
C SER A 108 5.32 11.17 -9.59
N PHE A 109 4.22 10.69 -10.19
CA PHE A 109 2.87 11.08 -9.79
C PHE A 109 2.52 10.54 -8.40
N LEU A 110 2.81 9.25 -8.17
CA LEU A 110 2.60 8.60 -6.88
C LEU A 110 3.38 9.27 -5.75
N TYR A 111 4.59 9.76 -6.03
CA TYR A 111 5.44 10.47 -5.08
C TYR A 111 4.74 11.71 -4.51
N MET A 112 4.00 12.45 -5.34
CA MET A 112 3.18 13.58 -4.92
C MET A 112 1.98 13.13 -4.07
N ASP A 113 1.28 12.07 -4.50
CA ASP A 113 0.09 11.55 -3.80
C ASP A 113 0.43 11.04 -2.38
N PHE A 114 1.67 10.59 -2.18
CA PHE A 114 2.22 10.17 -0.89
C PHE A 114 2.93 11.29 -0.11
N ASN A 115 2.76 12.55 -0.54
CA ASN A 115 3.34 13.73 0.11
C ASN A 115 4.88 13.71 0.18
N TYR A 116 5.52 13.30 -0.92
CA TYR A 116 6.96 13.40 -1.15
C TYR A 116 7.84 12.68 -0.10
N PRO A 117 7.66 11.35 0.12
CA PRO A 117 8.44 10.59 1.08
C PRO A 117 9.95 10.60 0.77
N GLN A 118 10.76 11.15 1.66
CA GLN A 118 12.22 11.30 1.44
C GLN A 118 12.93 9.98 1.05
N SER A 119 12.42 8.85 1.55
CA SER A 119 12.94 7.52 1.25
C SER A 119 12.87 7.13 -0.24
N TRP A 120 12.09 7.85 -1.04
CA TRP A 120 11.95 7.61 -2.48
C TRP A 120 12.95 8.39 -3.34
N SER A 121 13.66 9.36 -2.74
CA SER A 121 14.56 10.28 -3.46
C SER A 121 15.56 9.59 -4.39
N ASP A 122 15.99 8.38 -4.05
CA ASP A 122 16.98 7.62 -4.81
C ASP A 122 16.41 6.94 -6.07
N PHE A 123 15.10 7.07 -6.34
CA PHE A 123 14.45 6.58 -7.56
C PHE A 123 13.45 7.56 -8.21
N ILE A 124 13.44 8.83 -7.80
CA ILE A 124 12.70 9.89 -8.51
C ILE A 124 13.57 10.46 -9.64
N TYR A 125 13.15 10.25 -10.90
CA TYR A 125 14.04 10.44 -12.05
C TYR A 125 14.50 11.88 -12.31
N TYR A 126 13.76 12.88 -11.82
CA TYR A 126 14.13 14.29 -11.92
C TYR A 126 14.89 14.82 -10.70
N MET A 127 15.08 14.01 -9.65
CA MET A 127 15.87 14.43 -8.49
C MET A 127 17.37 14.34 -8.78
N PRO A 128 18.18 15.27 -8.23
CA PRO A 128 19.62 15.22 -8.38
C PRO A 128 20.16 13.95 -7.75
N VAL A 129 20.99 13.23 -8.49
CA VAL A 129 21.66 12.02 -8.00
C VAL A 129 22.68 12.43 -6.93
N ARG A 130 22.71 11.71 -5.81
CA ARG A 130 23.74 11.91 -4.77
C ARG A 130 25.12 11.66 -5.36
N GLU A 131 26.10 12.45 -4.93
CA GLU A 131 27.47 12.31 -5.40
C GLU A 131 27.99 10.89 -5.18
N GLY A 132 28.51 10.26 -6.24
CA GLY A 132 29.02 8.89 -6.21
C GLY A 132 27.97 7.77 -6.30
N ALA A 133 26.67 8.08 -6.35
CA ALA A 133 25.62 7.06 -6.52
C ALA A 133 25.48 6.63 -8.00
N PRO A 134 25.14 5.35 -8.26
CA PRO A 134 24.77 4.90 -9.60
C PRO A 134 23.62 5.75 -10.18
N SER A 135 23.76 6.18 -11.43
CA SER A 135 22.81 7.07 -12.11
C SER A 135 22.26 6.45 -13.40
N GLY A 136 21.19 7.04 -13.92
CA GLY A 136 20.51 6.59 -15.13
C GLY A 136 19.28 5.70 -14.86
N ILE A 137 18.50 5.47 -15.90
CA ILE A 137 17.18 4.81 -15.81
C ILE A 137 17.27 3.41 -15.19
N ASP A 138 18.28 2.63 -15.54
CA ASP A 138 18.45 1.28 -14.98
C ASP A 138 18.78 1.32 -13.48
N ALA A 139 19.63 2.26 -13.05
CA ALA A 139 19.99 2.41 -11.64
C ALA A 139 18.77 2.83 -10.79
N LEU A 140 18.03 3.85 -11.24
CA LEU A 140 16.82 4.33 -10.56
C LEU A 140 15.75 3.22 -10.48
N TYR A 141 15.54 2.49 -11.57
CA TYR A 141 14.60 1.38 -11.60
C TYR A 141 15.00 0.26 -10.62
N ASN A 142 16.30 -0.08 -10.54
CA ASN A 142 16.79 -1.06 -9.58
C ASN A 142 16.66 -0.58 -8.13
N ASN A 143 16.86 0.71 -7.86
CA ASN A 143 16.64 1.30 -6.54
C ASN A 143 15.17 1.19 -6.12
N MET A 144 14.23 1.47 -7.03
CA MET A 144 12.80 1.30 -6.79
C MET A 144 12.44 -0.17 -6.48
N ILE A 145 12.98 -1.13 -7.24
CA ILE A 145 12.77 -2.56 -6.96
C ILE A 145 13.30 -2.91 -5.57
N THR A 146 14.55 -2.53 -5.27
CA THR A 146 15.20 -2.82 -3.99
C THR A 146 14.43 -2.23 -2.81
N TYR A 147 13.98 -0.97 -2.95
CA TYR A 147 13.12 -0.32 -1.95
C TYR A 147 11.82 -1.09 -1.73
N THR A 148 11.16 -1.52 -2.81
CA THR A 148 9.90 -2.26 -2.75
C THR A 148 10.10 -3.61 -2.03
N GLU A 149 11.15 -4.36 -2.37
CA GLU A 149 11.46 -5.66 -1.75
C GLU A 149 11.80 -5.53 -0.26
N ASN A 150 12.64 -4.55 0.11
CA ASN A 150 12.97 -4.28 1.50
C ASN A 150 11.76 -3.86 2.32
N SER A 151 10.88 -3.04 1.73
CA SER A 151 9.64 -2.59 2.37
C SER A 151 8.66 -3.75 2.59
N ILE A 152 8.53 -4.68 1.63
CA ILE A 152 7.74 -5.92 1.82
C ILE A 152 8.29 -6.73 3.00
N LYS A 153 9.61 -6.91 3.07
CA LYS A 153 10.24 -7.62 4.19
C LYS A 153 9.94 -6.95 5.52
N HIS A 154 10.06 -5.63 5.60
CA HIS A 154 9.71 -4.87 6.79
C HIS A 154 8.24 -5.07 7.19
N LEU A 155 7.30 -4.97 6.25
CA LEU A 155 5.87 -5.18 6.51
C LEU A 155 5.54 -6.61 7.00
N LEU A 156 6.29 -7.62 6.53
CA LEU A 156 6.20 -8.99 7.04
C LEU A 156 6.75 -9.11 8.46
N ASP A 157 7.94 -8.53 8.72
CA ASP A 157 8.59 -8.57 10.04
C ASP A 157 7.75 -7.84 11.11
N ARG A 158 7.01 -6.81 10.71
CA ARG A 158 6.06 -6.06 11.55
C ARG A 158 4.70 -6.76 11.71
N GLY A 159 4.43 -7.79 10.90
CA GLY A 159 3.17 -8.53 10.92
C GLY A 159 1.99 -7.77 10.33
N ILE A 160 2.22 -6.71 9.55
CA ILE A 160 1.20 -6.01 8.76
C ILE A 160 0.74 -6.92 7.62
N LEU A 161 1.70 -7.54 6.95
CA LEU A 161 1.49 -8.56 5.93
C LEU A 161 1.75 -9.95 6.53
N LEU A 162 0.99 -10.93 6.05
CA LEU A 162 1.31 -12.33 6.18
C LEU A 162 1.62 -12.91 4.80
N LYS A 163 2.57 -13.83 4.74
CA LYS A 163 2.74 -14.68 3.56
C LYS A 163 1.85 -15.90 3.73
N ASN A 164 0.93 -16.12 2.80
CA ASN A 164 0.13 -17.32 2.76
C ASN A 164 1.08 -18.50 2.44
N LEU A 165 1.32 -19.35 3.43
CA LEU A 165 2.22 -20.50 3.31
C LEU A 165 1.50 -21.73 2.70
N ILE A 166 0.24 -21.60 2.29
CA ILE A 166 -0.56 -22.72 1.77
C ILE A 166 -0.46 -22.76 0.23
N LEU A 167 0.64 -23.35 -0.26
CA LEU A 167 0.71 -24.36 -1.34
C LEU A 167 2.18 -24.53 -1.82
N GLN A 168 2.93 -25.36 -1.08
CA GLN A 168 3.82 -26.37 -1.65
C GLN A 168 3.39 -27.73 -1.13
#